data_AF-A0AAU7Q557-F1
#
_entry.id   AF-A0AAU7Q557-F1
#
_cell.length_a   1.000
_cell.length_b   1.000
_cell.length_c   1.000
_cell.angle_alpha   90.00
_cell.angle_beta   90.00
_cell.angle_gamma   90.00
#
_symmetry.space_group_name_H-M   'P 1'
#
loop_
_entity.id
_entity.type
_entity.pdbx_description
1 polymer ?
#
loop_
_entity_poly.entity_id
_entity_poly.type
_entity_poly.pdbx_seq_one_letter_code
_entity_poly.pdbx_strand_id
1 'polypeptide(L)'
;MNNAEIRQLRILGGLLSSQKERVADLVNHDKLRMSPQAINFSKALMAGTGHLRSISNEHINRVYERSFQNQDDSGEYALIAHVLKSEISK
;
A
#
# COMPACT_ATOMS: atom_id res chain seq x y z
N MET A 1 11.86 -5.65 5.54
CA MET A 1 11.10 -6.56 4.64
C MET A 1 11.95 -7.66 3.99
N ASN A 2 11.45 -8.89 3.97
CA ASN A 2 12.00 -10.05 3.27
C ASN A 2 11.37 -10.24 1.86
N ASN A 3 11.92 -11.18 1.07
CA ASN A 3 11.44 -11.43 -0.30
C ASN A 3 9.98 -11.90 -0.40
N ALA A 4 9.47 -12.64 0.59
CA ALA A 4 8.09 -13.10 0.60
C ALA A 4 7.13 -11.92 0.81
N GLU A 5 7.47 -11.00 1.72
CA GLU A 5 6.72 -9.78 1.98
C GLU A 5 6.72 -8.84 0.76
N ILE A 6 7.87 -8.67 0.09
CA ILE A 6 7.93 -7.88 -1.15
C ILE A 6 7.03 -8.50 -2.23
N ARG A 7 7.02 -9.84 -2.36
CA ARG A 7 6.16 -10.53 -3.33
C ARG A 7 4.68 -10.30 -3.02
N GLN A 8 4.26 -10.40 -1.76
CA GLN A 8 2.89 -10.13 -1.36
C GLN A 8 2.50 -8.67 -1.59
N LEU A 9 3.42 -7.74 -1.30
CA LEU A 9 3.19 -6.32 -1.54
C LEU A 9 3.03 -6.03 -3.05
N ARG A 10 3.78 -6.73 -3.91
CA ARG A 10 3.60 -6.62 -5.36
C ARG A 10 2.22 -7.11 -5.82
N ILE A 11 1.78 -8.25 -5.28
CA ILE A 11 0.43 -8.78 -5.54
C ILE A 11 -0.61 -7.76 -5.09
N LEU A 12 -0.44 -7.17 -3.91
CA LEU A 12 -1.31 -6.11 -3.41
C LEU A 12 -1.33 -4.90 -4.36
N GLY A 13 -0.17 -4.46 -4.84
CA GLY A 13 -0.05 -3.39 -5.85
C GLY A 13 -0.87 -3.67 -7.11
N GLY A 14 -0.77 -4.87 -7.67
CA GLY A 14 -1.60 -5.26 -8.83
C GLY A 14 -3.10 -5.38 -8.52
N LEU A 15 -3.46 -5.72 -7.29
CA LEU A 15 -4.86 -5.71 -6.85
C LEU A 15 -5.38 -4.30 -6.61
N LEU A 16 -4.56 -3.35 -6.18
CA LEU A 16 -4.97 -1.96 -5.97
C LEU A 16 -5.41 -1.27 -7.28
N SER A 17 -4.78 -1.62 -8.41
CA SER A 17 -5.13 -1.06 -9.71
C SER A 17 -6.42 -1.66 -10.29
N SER A 18 -6.70 -2.94 -10.02
CA SER A 18 -7.77 -3.70 -10.68
C SER A 18 -8.96 -4.08 -9.77
N GLN A 19 -8.74 -4.20 -8.47
CA GLN A 19 -9.64 -4.81 -7.48
C GLN A 19 -9.55 -4.10 -6.12
N LYS A 20 -9.68 -2.77 -6.11
CA LYS A 20 -9.58 -1.94 -4.90
C LYS A 20 -10.49 -2.41 -3.76
N GLU A 21 -11.75 -2.76 -4.06
CA GLU A 21 -12.71 -3.23 -3.04
C GLU A 21 -12.22 -4.51 -2.34
N ARG A 22 -11.66 -5.44 -3.11
CA ARG A 22 -11.05 -6.66 -2.57
C ARG A 22 -9.86 -6.36 -1.66
N VAL A 23 -9.07 -5.35 -2.00
CA VAL A 23 -7.96 -4.92 -1.13
C VAL A 23 -8.49 -4.34 0.17
N ALA A 24 -9.53 -3.50 0.12
CA ALA A 24 -10.17 -2.97 1.32
C ALA A 24 -10.69 -4.10 2.23
N ASP A 25 -11.32 -5.14 1.66
CA ASP A 25 -11.77 -6.31 2.42
C ASP A 25 -10.62 -7.08 3.06
N LEU A 26 -9.53 -7.31 2.33
CA LEU A 26 -8.36 -8.02 2.86
C LEU A 26 -7.70 -7.26 4.02
N VAL A 27 -7.64 -5.93 3.91
CA VAL A 27 -7.11 -5.03 4.94
C VAL A 27 -8.01 -4.99 6.17
N ASN A 28 -9.32 -4.86 5.98
CA ASN A 28 -10.29 -4.71 7.07
C ASN A 28 -10.49 -5.99 7.88
N HIS A 29 -10.34 -7.16 7.25
CA HIS A 29 -10.48 -8.45 7.91
C HIS A 29 -9.14 -9.04 8.39
N ASP A 30 -8.07 -8.25 8.37
CA ASP A 30 -6.71 -8.65 8.78
C ASP A 30 -6.21 -9.95 8.10
N LYS A 31 -6.65 -10.17 6.86
CA LYS A 31 -6.31 -11.37 6.07
C LYS A 31 -4.96 -11.23 5.34
N LEU A 32 -4.31 -10.07 5.46
CA LEU A 32 -3.02 -9.81 4.87
C LEU A 32 -1.90 -10.33 5.77
N ARG A 33 -1.25 -11.42 5.33
CA ARG A 33 -0.05 -11.94 5.99
C ARG A 33 1.18 -11.14 5.58
N MET A 34 1.24 -9.84 5.91
CA MET A 34 2.35 -8.94 5.57
C MET A 34 2.94 -8.29 6.83
N SER A 35 4.03 -7.54 6.68
CA SER A 35 4.59 -6.77 7.79
C SER A 35 3.58 -5.74 8.34
N PRO A 36 3.65 -5.39 9.64
CA PRO A 36 2.80 -4.36 10.22
C PRO A 36 2.84 -3.02 9.46
N GLN A 37 4.02 -2.64 8.96
CA GLN A 37 4.25 -1.42 8.17
C GLN A 37 3.43 -1.46 6.87
N ALA A 38 3.45 -2.59 6.15
CA ALA A 38 2.69 -2.76 4.91
C ALA A 38 1.18 -2.74 5.18
N ILE A 39 0.72 -3.34 6.28
CA ILE A 39 -0.69 -3.30 6.70
C ILE A 39 -1.11 -1.86 7.03
N ASN A 40 -0.31 -1.15 7.84
CA ASN A 40 -0.57 0.23 8.23
C ASN A 40 -0.62 1.16 7.02
N PHE A 41 0.33 1.03 6.10
CA PHE A 41 0.34 1.80 4.86
C PHE A 41 -0.91 1.51 4.03
N SER A 42 -1.29 0.24 3.91
CA SER A 42 -2.49 -0.16 3.16
C SER A 42 -3.77 0.39 3.78
N LYS A 43 -3.89 0.37 5.11
CA LYS A 43 -5.01 0.98 5.86
C LYS A 43 -5.11 2.48 5.59
N ALA A 44 -4.00 3.21 5.71
CA ALA A 44 -3.96 4.64 5.44
C ALA A 44 -4.31 4.97 3.98
N LEU A 45 -3.81 4.16 3.03
CA LEU A 45 -4.12 4.32 1.61
C LEU A 45 -5.61 4.08 1.33
N MET A 46 -6.22 3.04 1.90
CA MET A 46 -7.65 2.76 1.75
C MET A 46 -8.51 3.86 2.39
N ALA A 47 -8.14 4.35 3.57
CA ALA A 47 -8.85 5.44 4.23
C ALA A 47 -8.78 6.73 3.39
N GLY A 48 -7.59 7.08 2.87
CA GLY A 48 -7.38 8.28 2.08
C GLY A 48 -7.98 8.24 0.67
N THR A 49 -8.23 7.04 0.13
CA THR A 49 -8.72 6.86 -1.25
C THR A 49 -10.09 6.21 -1.34
N GLY A 50 -10.77 5.94 -0.22
CA GLY A 50 -12.02 5.16 -0.17
C GLY A 50 -13.10 5.59 -1.16
N HIS A 51 -13.27 6.89 -1.37
CA HIS A 51 -14.23 7.51 -2.30
C HIS A 51 -13.82 7.48 -3.78
N LEU A 52 -12.57 7.13 -4.09
CA LEU A 52 -12.03 7.16 -5.45
C LEU A 52 -12.27 5.83 -6.18
N ARG A 53 -12.54 5.90 -7.49
CA ARG A 53 -12.69 4.68 -8.31
C ARG A 53 -11.36 3.96 -8.52
N SER A 54 -10.24 4.68 -8.57
CA SER A 54 -8.91 4.14 -8.79
C SER A 54 -7.85 4.84 -7.93
N ILE A 55 -6.73 4.16 -7.73
CA ILE A 55 -5.57 4.67 -6.99
C ILE A 55 -4.45 4.93 -7.99
N SER A 56 -3.82 6.10 -7.89
CA SER A 56 -2.72 6.54 -8.74
C SER A 56 -1.45 6.70 -7.91
N ASN A 57 -0.31 6.88 -8.60
CA ASN A 57 0.97 7.15 -7.93
C ASN A 57 0.91 8.39 -7.04
N GLU A 58 0.13 9.40 -7.43
CA GLU A 58 -0.03 10.63 -6.65
C GLU A 58 -0.70 10.35 -5.31
N HIS A 59 -1.70 9.47 -5.27
CA HIS A 59 -2.36 9.08 -4.02
C HIS A 59 -1.40 8.34 -3.09
N ILE A 60 -0.56 7.46 -3.63
CA ILE A 60 0.46 6.73 -2.85
C ILE A 60 1.50 7.69 -2.28
N ASN A 61 2.02 8.63 -3.10
CA ASN A 61 2.96 9.65 -2.64
C ASN A 61 2.35 10.52 -1.54
N ARG A 62 1.11 11.00 -1.75
CA ARG A 62 0.43 11.85 -0.79
C ARG A 62 0.25 11.16 0.56
N VAL A 63 -0.06 9.86 0.58
CA VAL A 63 -0.17 9.07 1.81
C VAL A 63 1.19 8.89 2.47
N TYR A 64 2.23 8.57 1.70
CA TYR A 64 3.59 8.48 2.21
C TYR A 64 4.05 9.78 2.87
N GLU A 65 3.97 10.90 2.15
CA GLU A 65 4.41 12.22 2.61
C GLU A 65 3.62 12.69 3.84
N ARG A 66 2.29 12.53 3.84
CA ARG A 66 1.45 13.04 4.94
C ARG A 66 1.46 12.18 6.19
N SER A 67 1.60 10.86 6.03
CA SER A 67 1.35 9.93 7.13
C SER A 67 2.60 9.18 7.59
N PHE A 68 3.64 9.06 6.76
CA PHE A 68 4.74 8.13 7.06
C PHE A 68 6.14 8.74 6.94
N GLN A 69 6.34 9.77 6.13
CA GLN A 69 7.66 10.35 5.86
C GLN A 69 8.44 10.72 7.13
N ASN A 70 7.77 11.33 8.12
CA ASN A 70 8.43 11.76 9.36
C ASN A 70 8.71 10.63 10.36
N GLN A 71 8.25 9.41 10.09
CA GLN A 71 8.43 8.22 10.93
C GLN A 71 9.12 7.07 10.19
N ASP A 72 9.71 7.35 9.03
CA ASP A 72 10.32 6.36 8.14
C ASP A 72 11.84 6.28 8.30
N ASP A 73 12.31 6.20 9.55
CA ASP A 73 13.75 6.17 9.88
C ASP A 73 14.48 4.97 9.24
N SER A 74 13.76 3.87 9.00
CA SER A 74 14.28 2.66 8.37
C SER A 74 14.10 2.61 6.85
N GLY A 75 13.39 3.57 6.25
CA GLY A 75 13.06 3.58 4.82
C GLY A 75 12.06 2.50 4.38
N GLU A 76 11.39 1.83 5.33
CA GLU A 76 10.48 0.73 5.05
C GLU A 76 9.17 1.21 4.40
N TYR A 77 8.65 2.37 4.81
CA TYR A 77 7.49 2.98 4.15
C TYR A 77 7.84 3.53 2.76
N ALA A 78 9.04 4.08 2.58
CA ALA A 78 9.54 4.48 1.26
C ALA A 78 9.63 3.29 0.30
N LEU A 79 10.15 2.15 0.77
CA LEU A 79 10.18 0.91 0.01
C LEU A 79 8.77 0.43 -0.35
N ILE A 80 7.84 0.48 0.61
CA ILE A 80 6.45 0.09 0.38
C ILE A 80 5.83 0.96 -0.73
N ALA A 81 5.93 2.28 -0.59
CA ALA A 81 5.41 3.23 -1.57
C ALA A 81 6.04 3.01 -2.96
N HIS A 82 7.34 2.75 -3.02
CA HIS A 82 8.05 2.47 -4.27
C HIS A 82 7.50 1.22 -4.96
N VAL A 83 7.39 0.10 -4.23
CA VAL A 83 6.88 -1.16 -4.79
C VAL A 83 5.46 -0.99 -5.29
N LEU A 84 4.57 -0.36 -4.51
CA LEU A 84 3.18 -0.15 -4.92
C LEU A 84 3.07 0.71 -6.18
N LYS A 85 3.82 1.82 -6.26
CA LYS A 85 3.86 2.68 -7.46
C LYS A 85 4.31 1.91 -8.70
N SER A 86 5.34 1.09 -8.56
CA SER A 86 5.85 0.28 -9.67
C SER A 86 4.83 -0.72 -10.19
N GLU A 87 3.92 -1.23 -9.35
CA GLU A 87 2.93 -2.22 -9.78
C GLU A 87 1.65 -1.59 -10.34
N ILE A 88 1.20 -0.45 -9.81
CA ILE A 88 0.00 0.21 -10.34
C ILE A 88 0.24 0.93 -11.67
N SER A 89 1.51 1.13 -12.06
CA SER A 89 1.89 1.76 -13.33
C SER A 89 2.12 0.75 -14.46
N LYS A 90 1.97 -0.55 -14.19
CA LYS A 90 2.04 -1.62 -15.19
C LYS A 90 0.68 -1.87 -15.80
#